data_AF-A0A954E489-F1
#
_entry.id   AF-A0A954E489-F1
#
_cell.length_a   1.000
_cell.length_b   1.000
_cell.length_c   1.000
_cell.angle_alpha   90.00
_cell.angle_beta   90.00
_cell.angle_gamma   90.00
#
_symmetry.space_group_name_H-M   'P 1'
#
loop_
_entity.id
_entity.type
_entity.pdbx_description
1 polymer ?
#
loop_
_entity_poly.entity_id
_entity_poly.type
_entity_poly.pdbx_seq_one_letter_code
_entity_poly.pdbx_strand_id
1 'polypeptide(L)'
;MSLPISSLISSPLAMTPRPPVSGGMPEAAGADFQKMLFHSLSEANQLEHQAEQNIEMRLLGGEITNAEVYTSLRKSELALNMMLQVRNKLVEAYQEIQQMRI
;
A
#
# COMPACT_ATOMS: atom_id res chain seq x y z
N MET A 1 -6.17 -19.37 -70.01
CA MET A 1 -5.28 -18.42 -69.31
C MET A 1 -6.15 -17.54 -68.42
N SER A 2 -6.21 -17.85 -67.12
CA SER A 2 -6.83 -16.99 -66.11
C SER A 2 -6.03 -17.14 -64.82
N LEU A 3 -5.46 -16.01 -64.38
CA LEU A 3 -4.74 -15.90 -63.11
C LEU A 3 -5.74 -15.49 -62.02
N PRO A 4 -5.76 -16.15 -60.85
CA PRO A 4 -6.36 -15.57 -59.65
C PRO A 4 -5.33 -14.81 -58.81
N ILE A 5 -5.75 -13.61 -58.41
CA ILE A 5 -5.08 -12.66 -57.53
C ILE A 5 -5.19 -13.10 -56.07
N SER A 6 -4.06 -12.97 -55.35
CA SER A 6 -3.86 -12.75 -53.91
C SER A 6 -4.75 -13.47 -52.89
N SER A 7 -4.09 -14.22 -52.01
CA SER A 7 -4.42 -14.23 -50.58
C SER A 7 -3.13 -14.16 -49.78
N LEU A 8 -2.94 -13.00 -49.15
CA LEU A 8 -1.91 -12.70 -48.18
C LEU A 8 -2.18 -13.52 -46.91
N ILE A 9 -1.52 -14.67 -46.76
CA ILE A 9 -1.49 -15.36 -45.47
C ILE A 9 -0.42 -14.68 -44.60
N SER A 10 -0.90 -14.04 -43.54
CA SER A 10 -0.14 -13.36 -42.50
C SER A 10 0.87 -14.31 -41.86
N SER A 11 2.16 -13.96 -41.90
CA SER A 11 3.21 -14.66 -41.15
C SER A 11 2.95 -14.53 -39.64
N PRO A 12 2.94 -15.63 -38.87
CA PRO A 12 2.85 -15.53 -37.41
C PRO A 12 4.12 -14.87 -36.88
N LEU A 13 3.95 -13.82 -36.06
CA LEU A 13 5.03 -13.17 -35.34
C LEU A 13 5.78 -14.20 -34.49
N ALA A 14 7.06 -14.41 -34.81
CA ALA A 14 7.98 -15.14 -33.96
C ALA A 14 8.20 -14.33 -32.67
N MET A 15 7.67 -14.81 -31.55
CA MET A 15 8.02 -14.32 -30.22
C MET A 15 9.50 -14.65 -29.97
N THR A 16 10.37 -13.64 -30.06
CA THR A 16 11.75 -13.77 -29.60
C THR A 16 11.74 -13.93 -28.07
N PRO A 17 12.44 -14.93 -27.50
CA PRO A 17 12.55 -15.06 -26.05
C PRO A 17 13.31 -13.86 -25.49
N ARG A 18 12.65 -13.08 -24.63
CA ARG A 18 13.29 -12.02 -23.84
C ARG A 18 14.29 -12.67 -22.87
N PRO A 19 15.54 -12.16 -22.74
CA PRO A 19 16.52 -12.72 -21.82
C PRO A 19 16.02 -12.65 -20.37
N PRO A 20 16.38 -13.62 -19.51
CA PRO A 20 16.02 -13.59 -18.10
C PRO A 20 16.67 -12.38 -17.45
N VAL A 21 15.85 -11.55 -16.81
CA VAL A 21 16.36 -10.52 -15.90
C VAL A 21 17.02 -11.25 -14.74
N SER A 22 18.35 -11.16 -14.68
CA SER A 22 19.17 -11.69 -13.59
C SER A 22 18.67 -11.12 -12.26
N GLY A 23 18.13 -12.01 -11.42
CA GLY A 23 17.65 -11.70 -10.07
C GLY A 23 18.80 -11.49 -9.10
N GLY A 24 19.48 -10.35 -9.21
CA GLY A 24 20.28 -9.83 -8.12
C GLY A 24 19.35 -9.17 -7.10
N MET A 25 19.18 -9.79 -5.92
CA MET A 25 18.53 -9.15 -4.78
C MET A 25 19.21 -7.82 -4.46
N PRO A 26 18.50 -6.67 -4.47
CA PRO A 26 19.05 -5.42 -3.98
C PRO A 26 19.00 -5.45 -2.45
N GLU A 27 20.06 -5.98 -1.83
CA GLU A 27 20.25 -6.00 -0.37
C GLU A 27 20.22 -4.57 0.24
N ALA A 28 20.39 -3.53 -0.58
CA ALA A 28 20.24 -2.13 -0.20
C ALA A 28 18.77 -1.70 0.07
N ALA A 29 17.78 -2.28 -0.61
CA ALA A 29 16.39 -1.84 -0.49
C ALA A 29 15.75 -2.15 0.88
N GLY A 30 16.21 -3.22 1.54
CA GLY A 30 15.73 -3.59 2.89
C GLY A 30 16.16 -2.60 3.97
N ALA A 31 17.37 -2.06 3.86
CA ALA A 31 17.88 -1.05 4.80
C ALA A 31 17.16 0.30 4.66
N ASP A 32 16.78 0.67 3.44
CA ASP A 32 16.05 1.92 3.18
C ASP A 32 14.59 1.82 3.64
N PHE A 33 13.95 0.66 3.46
CA PHE A 33 12.62 0.41 4.02
C PHE A 33 12.62 0.43 5.56
N GLN A 34 13.61 -0.20 6.20
CA GLN A 34 13.75 -0.17 7.65
C GLN A 34 13.92 1.26 8.17
N LYS A 35 14.75 2.09 7.52
CA LYS A 35 14.93 3.50 7.90
C LYS A 35 13.63 4.30 7.74
N MET A 36 12.90 4.10 6.65
CA MET A 36 11.61 4.76 6.42
C MET A 36 10.60 4.36 7.50
N LEU A 37 10.53 3.07 7.85
CA LEU A 37 9.64 2.56 8.89
C LEU A 37 9.97 3.16 10.27
N PHE A 38 11.25 3.22 10.64
CA PHE A 38 11.68 3.84 11.89
C PHE A 38 11.36 5.35 11.92
N HIS A 39 11.51 6.03 10.78
CA HIS A 39 11.17 7.44 10.67
C HIS A 39 9.67 7.69 10.84
N SER A 40 8.82 6.92 10.15
CA SER A 40 7.36 7.02 10.28
C SER A 40 6.87 6.69 11.69
N LEU A 41 7.52 5.73 12.38
CA LEU A 41 7.19 5.43 13.77
C LEU A 41 7.54 6.58 14.73
N SER A 42 8.70 7.21 14.52
CA SER A 42 9.09 8.40 15.29
C SER A 42 8.18 9.58 15.03
N GLU A 43 7.76 9.78 13.79
CA GLU A 43 6.84 10.85 13.38
C GLU A 43 5.45 10.64 13.99
N ALA A 44 4.95 9.39 14.00
CA ALA A 44 3.68 9.05 14.64
C ALA A 44 3.70 9.35 16.16
N ASN A 45 4.82 9.06 16.84
CA ASN A 45 4.98 9.37 18.26
C ASN A 45 5.00 10.90 18.53
N GLN A 46 5.64 11.67 17.66
CA GLN A 46 5.62 13.15 17.76
C GLN A 46 4.21 13.72 17.51
N LEU A 47 3.49 13.16 16.54
CA LEU A 47 2.10 13.54 16.25
C LEU A 47 1.16 13.19 17.41
N GLU A 48 1.36 12.05 18.07
CA GLU A 48 0.62 11.67 19.27
C GLU A 48 0.82 12.71 20.38
N HIS A 49 2.07 13.07 20.69
CA HIS A 49 2.36 14.02 21.76
C HIS A 49 1.82 15.42 21.48
N GLN A 50 1.86 15.85 20.20
CA GLN A 50 1.21 17.09 19.78
C GLN A 50 -0.31 17.01 19.88
N ALA A 51 -0.91 15.85 19.57
CA ALA A 51 -2.35 15.65 19.72
C ALA A 51 -2.77 15.70 21.20
N GLU A 52 -2.02 15.07 22.11
CA GLU A 52 -2.25 15.16 23.55
C GLU A 52 -2.23 16.62 24.04
N GLN A 53 -1.21 17.39 23.63
CA GLN A 53 -1.11 18.81 23.97
C GLN A 53 -2.27 19.65 23.40
N ASN A 54 -2.69 19.36 22.18
CA ASN A 54 -3.81 20.04 21.52
C ASN A 54 -5.17 19.66 22.14
N ILE A 55 -5.31 18.43 22.63
CA ILE A 55 -6.51 17.95 23.34
C ILE A 55 -6.60 18.60 24.71
N GLU A 56 -5.48 18.70 25.44
CA GLU A 56 -5.39 19.43 26.71
C GLU A 56 -5.78 20.91 26.52
N MET A 57 -5.33 21.54 25.44
CA MET A 57 -5.72 22.90 25.06
C MET A 57 -7.21 23.01 24.65
N ARG A 58 -7.80 21.99 24.00
CA ARG A 58 -9.21 22.00 23.55
C ARG A 58 -10.21 21.73 24.67
N LEU A 59 -9.84 20.94 25.68
CA LEU A 59 -10.66 20.67 26.87
C LEU A 59 -10.94 21.95 27.69
N LEU A 60 -10.20 23.04 27.42
CA LEU A 60 -10.45 24.39 27.95
C LEU A 60 -11.61 25.15 27.28
N GLY A 61 -12.43 24.50 26.43
CA GLY A 61 -13.78 24.98 26.12
C GLY A 61 -14.06 25.43 24.68
N GLY A 62 -13.61 24.69 23.66
CA GLY A 62 -13.98 24.96 22.26
C GLY A 62 -15.29 24.30 21.83
N GLU A 63 -16.31 25.08 21.46
CA GLU A 63 -17.60 24.60 20.95
C GLU A 63 -17.46 23.75 19.68
N ILE A 64 -17.91 22.50 19.73
CA ILE A 64 -18.00 21.61 18.56
C ILE A 64 -19.49 21.41 18.25
N THR A 65 -19.89 21.75 17.02
CA THR A 65 -21.28 21.65 16.58
C THR A 65 -21.60 20.17 16.27
N ASN A 66 -22.78 19.67 16.65
CA ASN A 66 -23.20 18.25 16.51
C ASN A 66 -22.91 17.60 15.12
N ALA A 67 -22.82 18.38 14.04
CA ALA A 67 -22.47 17.91 12.70
C ALA A 67 -21.00 17.44 12.57
N GLU A 68 -20.06 18.07 13.29
CA GLU A 68 -18.65 17.69 13.29
C GLU A 68 -18.42 16.37 14.03
N VAL A 69 -19.18 16.11 15.10
CA VAL A 69 -19.14 14.84 15.85
C VAL A 69 -19.62 13.70 14.97
N TYR A 70 -20.75 13.86 14.26
CA TYR A 70 -21.25 12.84 13.31
C TYR A 70 -20.28 12.60 12.15
N THR A 71 -19.67 13.66 11.61
CA THR A 71 -18.66 13.52 10.53
C THR A 71 -17.43 12.78 11.03
N SER A 72 -16.99 13.09 12.24
CA SER A 72 -15.84 12.43 12.88
C SER A 72 -16.13 10.95 13.13
N LEU A 73 -17.32 10.62 13.63
CA LEU A 73 -17.76 9.24 13.83
C LEU A 73 -17.74 8.44 12.52
N ARG A 74 -18.28 9.00 11.43
CA ARG A 74 -18.25 8.34 10.11
C ARG A 74 -16.85 8.14 9.57
N LYS A 75 -15.95 9.11 9.77
CA LYS A 75 -14.53 8.98 9.39
C LYS A 75 -13.85 7.87 10.19
N SER A 76 -14.12 7.78 11.50
CA SER A 76 -13.58 6.73 12.37
C SER A 76 -14.08 5.34 11.96
N GLU A 77 -15.37 5.19 11.64
CA GLU A 77 -15.93 3.94 11.13
C GLU A 77 -15.22 3.49 9.84
N LEU A 78 -15.01 4.41 8.90
CA LEU A 78 -14.31 4.12 7.65
C LEU A 78 -12.85 3.73 7.90
N ALA A 79 -12.12 4.50 8.71
CA ALA A 79 -10.73 4.23 9.06
C ALA A 79 -10.55 2.86 9.74
N LEU A 80 -11.47 2.50 10.64
CA LEU A 80 -11.46 1.20 11.32
C LEU A 80 -11.64 0.06 10.33
N ASN A 81 -12.59 0.17 9.40
CA ASN A 81 -12.80 -0.83 8.37
C ASN A 81 -11.56 -1.00 7.48
N MET A 82 -10.88 0.10 7.14
CA MET A 82 -9.63 0.04 6.38
C MET A 82 -8.51 -0.64 7.18
N MET A 83 -8.37 -0.33 8.48
CA MET A 83 -7.38 -0.98 9.34
C MET A 83 -7.60 -2.49 9.44
N LEU A 84 -8.85 -2.96 9.48
CA LEU A 84 -9.14 -4.40 9.48
C LEU A 84 -8.67 -5.07 8.19
N GLN A 85 -8.85 -4.43 7.03
CA GLN A 85 -8.35 -4.96 5.76
C GLN A 85 -6.82 -5.01 5.74
N VAL A 86 -6.16 -3.97 6.23
CA VAL A 86 -4.69 -3.94 6.37
C VAL A 86 -4.21 -5.04 7.31
N ARG A 87 -4.85 -5.22 8.48
CA ARG A 87 -4.55 -6.31 9.42
C ARG A 87 -4.63 -7.66 8.74
N ASN A 88 -5.70 -7.92 7.98
CA ASN A 88 -5.88 -9.19 7.29
C ASN A 88 -4.75 -9.43 6.26
N LYS A 89 -4.38 -8.41 5.49
CA LYS A 89 -3.27 -8.50 4.53
C LYS A 89 -1.91 -8.71 5.18
N LEU A 90 -1.67 -8.12 6.35
CA LEU A 90 -0.44 -8.36 7.12
C LEU A 90 -0.38 -9.79 7.65
N VAL A 91 -1.50 -10.35 8.10
CA VAL A 91 -1.58 -11.76 8.53
C VAL A 91 -1.33 -12.70 7.35
N GLU A 92 -1.94 -12.44 6.20
CA GLU A 92 -1.69 -13.20 4.95
C GLU A 92 -0.20 -13.15 4.56
N ALA A 93 0.41 -11.96 4.55
CA ALA A 93 1.82 -11.80 4.22
C ALA A 93 2.74 -12.55 5.21
N TYR A 94 2.40 -12.56 6.50
CA TYR A 94 3.14 -13.34 7.49
C TYR A 94 3.03 -14.85 7.24
N GLN A 95 1.82 -15.35 6.92
CA GLN A 95 1.60 -16.75 6.56
C GLN A 95 2.36 -17.15 5.29
N GLU A 96 2.40 -16.28 4.29
CA GLU A 96 3.14 -16.48 3.04
C GLU A 96 4.65 -16.59 3.29
N ILE A 97 5.22 -15.69 4.11
CA ILE A 97 6.63 -15.75 4.52
C ILE A 97 6.95 -17.06 5.26
N GLN A 98 6.03 -17.56 6.10
CA GLN A 98 6.21 -18.84 6.77
C GLN A 98 6.17 -20.02 5.80
N GLN A 99 5.27 -20.01 4.81
CA GLN A 99 5.21 -21.03 3.77
C GLN A 99 6.44 -21.07 2.87
N MET A 100 7.12 -19.93 2.67
CA MET A 100 8.40 -19.91 1.95
C MET A 100 9.58 -20.49 2.74
N ARG A 101 9.46 -20.64 4.07
CA ARG A 101 10.56 -21.06 4.97
C ARG A 101 10.51 -22.53 5.39
N ILE A 102 9.47 -23.27 4.99
CA ILE A 102 9.41 -24.74 5.12
C ILE A 102 9.85 -25.41 3.81
#